data_AF-A0AAJ5UVS1-F1
#
_entry.id   AF-A0AAJ5UVS1-F1
#
_cell.length_a   1.000
_cell.length_b   1.000
_cell.length_c   1.000
_cell.angle_alpha   90.00
_cell.angle_beta   90.00
_cell.angle_gamma   90.00
#
_symmetry.space_group_name_H-M   'P 1'
#
loop_
_entity.id
_entity.type
_entity.pdbx_description
1 polymer ?
#
loop_
_entity_poly.entity_id
_entity_poly.type
_entity_poly.pdbx_seq_one_letter_code
_entity_poly.pdbx_strand_id
1 'polypeptide(L)'
;MKLERSILITLAAHESVLQRIKSLTAEIGIHLGRCENRFDLIGPKPANEFPELGDLPWPNGSEEHLNILYDEKNRRKTHMWDAFREWSRDEDRSLNDKEVMDYLLKQGCVHCTRAFYFVRERKKARRDLGNFRRSLRALGKSAIKALEPKP
;
A
#
# COMPACT_ATOMS: atom_id res chain seq x y z
N MET A 1 19.40 -32.43 -16.01
CA MET A 1 19.33 -31.26 -16.92
C MET A 1 17.98 -30.56 -17.04
N LYS A 2 16.89 -31.17 -17.55
CA LYS A 2 15.60 -30.42 -17.74
C LYS A 2 14.99 -29.93 -16.40
N LEU A 3 15.00 -30.77 -15.37
CA LEU A 3 14.42 -30.44 -14.07
C LEU A 3 15.20 -29.35 -13.32
N GLU A 4 16.53 -29.46 -13.26
CA GLU A 4 17.41 -28.46 -12.64
C GLU A 4 17.25 -27.08 -13.30
N ARG A 5 17.20 -27.04 -14.63
CA ARG A 5 16.96 -25.79 -15.38
C ARG A 5 15.60 -25.19 -15.01
N SER A 6 14.54 -26.00 -14.93
CA SER A 6 13.21 -25.53 -14.52
C SER A 6 13.20 -24.99 -13.09
N ILE A 7 13.93 -25.64 -12.16
CA ILE A 7 14.08 -25.18 -10.78
C ILE A 7 14.79 -23.82 -10.75
N LEU A 8 15.93 -23.68 -11.43
CA LEU A 8 16.69 -22.43 -11.48
C LEU A 8 15.88 -21.27 -12.07
N ILE A 9 15.17 -21.49 -13.19
CA ILE A 9 14.32 -20.46 -13.80
C ILE A 9 13.20 -20.06 -12.84
N THR A 10 12.56 -21.02 -12.17
CA THR A 10 11.46 -20.72 -11.24
C THR A 10 11.95 -19.98 -10.00
N LEU A 11 13.14 -20.32 -9.48
CA LEU A 11 13.77 -19.60 -8.37
C LEU A 11 14.13 -18.16 -8.77
N ALA A 12 14.74 -17.97 -9.94
CA ALA A 12 15.07 -16.64 -10.45
C ALA A 12 13.81 -15.77 -10.63
N ALA A 13 12.74 -16.35 -11.18
CA ALA A 13 11.45 -15.66 -11.31
C ALA A 13 10.84 -15.31 -9.94
N HIS A 14 10.90 -16.22 -8.97
CA HIS A 14 10.45 -15.98 -7.60
C HIS A 14 11.19 -14.79 -6.96
N GLU A 15 12.53 -14.75 -7.07
CA GLU A 15 13.34 -13.67 -6.51
C GLU A 15 13.07 -12.33 -7.22
N SER A 16 12.95 -12.35 -8.55
CA SER A 16 12.57 -11.16 -9.33
C SER A 16 11.24 -10.57 -8.86
N VAL A 17 10.25 -11.42 -8.56
CA VAL A 17 8.94 -10.96 -8.05
C VAL A 17 9.06 -10.40 -6.63
N LEU A 18 9.88 -11.00 -5.76
CA LEU A 18 10.15 -10.43 -4.43
C LEU A 18 10.75 -9.04 -4.53
N GLN A 19 11.75 -8.85 -5.39
CA GLN A 19 12.36 -7.55 -5.59
C GLN A 19 11.37 -6.54 -6.16
N ARG A 20 10.53 -6.95 -7.13
CA ARG A 20 9.44 -6.11 -7.65
C ARG A 20 8.47 -5.67 -6.55
N ILE A 21 8.08 -6.56 -5.63
CA ILE A 21 7.19 -6.21 -4.50
C ILE A 21 7.85 -5.16 -3.59
N LYS A 22 9.15 -5.26 -3.34
CA LYS A 22 9.90 -4.26 -2.56
C LYS A 22 9.91 -2.91 -3.27
N SER A 23 10.27 -2.87 -4.55
CA SER A 23 10.26 -1.64 -5.37
C SER A 23 8.87 -0.99 -5.40
N LEU A 24 7.81 -1.77 -5.66
CA LEU A 24 6.43 -1.27 -5.65
C LEU A 24 6.03 -0.71 -4.28
N THR A 25 6.51 -1.30 -3.19
CA THR A 25 6.23 -0.78 -1.84
C THR A 25 6.92 0.56 -1.59
N ALA A 26 8.15 0.73 -2.09
CA ALA A 26 8.85 2.02 -2.03
C ALA A 26 8.12 3.09 -2.86
N GLU A 27 7.70 2.77 -4.09
CA GLU A 27 6.94 3.67 -4.97
C GLU A 27 5.62 4.14 -4.32
N ILE A 28 4.89 3.22 -3.68
CA ILE A 28 3.69 3.57 -2.90
C ILE A 28 4.03 4.60 -1.81
N GLY A 29 5.10 4.36 -1.05
CA GLY A 29 5.55 5.26 0.00
C GLY A 29 5.92 6.65 -0.51
N ILE A 30 6.66 6.74 -1.61
CA ILE A 30 7.05 8.01 -2.25
C ILE A 30 5.82 8.83 -2.64
N HIS A 31 4.84 8.19 -3.28
CA HIS A 31 3.63 8.88 -3.70
C HIS A 31 2.76 9.32 -2.53
N LEU A 32 2.58 8.48 -1.52
CA LEU A 32 1.80 8.86 -0.32
C LEU A 32 2.48 9.96 0.50
N GLY A 33 3.82 9.98 0.56
CA GLY A 33 4.56 11.03 1.24
C GLY A 33 4.35 12.43 0.64
N ARG A 34 4.05 12.50 -0.67
CA ARG A 34 3.77 13.75 -1.40
C ARG A 34 2.30 14.16 -1.40
N CYS A 35 1.41 13.35 -0.83
CA CYS A 35 0.02 13.73 -0.70
C CYS A 35 -0.09 14.88 0.31
N GLU A 36 -0.48 16.06 -0.17
CA GLU A 36 -1.05 17.10 0.67
C GLU A 36 -2.47 16.65 1.03
N ASN A 37 -2.67 16.22 2.26
CA ASN A 37 -3.98 15.88 2.77
C ASN A 37 -4.81 17.16 2.89
N ARG A 38 -6.15 17.03 2.85
CA ARG A 38 -7.07 18.12 3.18
C ARG A 38 -6.83 18.74 4.58
N PHE A 39 -6.05 18.07 5.42
CA PHE A 39 -5.76 18.45 6.80
C PHE A 39 -4.39 19.12 7.00
N ASP A 40 -3.49 19.10 6.01
CA ASP A 40 -2.19 19.81 6.14
C ASP A 40 -2.36 21.34 6.10
N LEU A 41 -3.55 21.81 5.70
CA LEU A 41 -4.01 23.18 5.75
C LEU A 41 -5.18 23.30 6.75
N ILE A 42 -4.91 23.16 8.05
CA ILE A 42 -5.55 24.09 8.97
C ILE A 42 -4.84 25.41 8.67
N GLY A 43 -5.56 26.39 8.12
CA GLY A 43 -5.00 27.59 7.48
C GLY A 43 -4.00 28.42 8.31
N PRO A 44 -3.52 29.57 7.81
CA PRO A 44 -2.62 30.42 8.59
C PRO A 44 -3.22 30.70 9.97
N LYS A 45 -2.38 30.66 11.02
CA LYS A 45 -2.79 31.01 12.39
C LYS A 45 -3.51 32.38 12.32
N PRO A 46 -4.80 32.47 12.70
CA PRO A 46 -5.54 33.72 12.70
C PRO A 46 -4.81 34.68 13.64
N ALA A 47 -4.81 35.95 13.25
CA ALA A 47 -4.24 36.99 14.09
C ALA A 47 -4.93 36.95 15.46
N ASN A 48 -4.13 36.95 16.54
CA ASN A 48 -4.67 36.97 17.88
C ASN A 48 -5.33 38.32 18.12
N GLU A 49 -6.67 38.35 18.21
CA GLU A 49 -7.44 39.57 18.43
C GLU A 49 -7.24 40.15 19.84
N PHE A 50 -6.69 39.37 20.78
CA PHE A 50 -6.48 39.77 22.18
C PHE A 50 -5.08 39.36 22.68
N PRO A 51 -4.03 40.12 22.33
CA PRO A 51 -2.63 39.80 22.66
C PRO A 51 -2.36 39.68 24.16
N GLU A 52 -3.14 40.39 24.98
CA GLU A 52 -3.07 40.39 26.45
C GLU A 52 -3.43 39.05 27.10
N LEU A 53 -4.11 38.15 26.39
CA LEU A 53 -4.43 36.80 26.87
C LEU A 53 -3.34 35.76 26.51
N GLY A 54 -2.25 36.18 25.87
CA GLY A 54 -1.19 35.30 25.38
C GLY A 54 -1.57 34.57 24.08
N ASP A 55 -0.62 33.80 23.54
CA ASP A 55 -0.86 33.00 22.33
C ASP A 55 -1.85 31.85 22.63
N LEU A 56 -3.06 31.94 22.07
CA LEU A 56 -4.00 30.82 22.10
C LEU A 56 -3.40 29.60 21.37
N PRO A 57 -3.60 28.37 21.89
CA PRO A 57 -3.03 27.16 21.30
C PRO A 57 -3.64 26.93 19.91
N TRP A 58 -2.87 27.28 18.88
CA TRP A 58 -3.16 26.91 17.50
C TRP A 58 -2.80 25.43 17.33
N PRO A 59 -3.66 24.59 16.73
CA PRO A 59 -3.48 23.14 16.78
C PRO A 59 -2.19 22.64 16.09
N ASN A 60 -1.48 23.45 15.31
CA ASN A 60 -0.23 23.04 14.66
C ASN A 60 0.85 22.61 15.67
N GLY A 61 0.93 21.29 15.92
CA GLY A 61 1.94 20.65 16.78
C GLY A 61 1.40 20.07 18.08
N SER A 62 0.08 20.19 18.35
CA SER A 62 -0.56 19.52 19.47
C SER A 62 -0.76 18.02 19.23
N GLU A 63 -0.93 17.24 20.30
CA GLU A 63 -1.26 15.82 20.22
C GLU A 63 -2.58 15.59 19.47
N GLU A 64 -3.56 16.47 19.67
CA GLU A 64 -4.84 16.45 18.94
C GLU A 64 -4.65 16.61 17.42
N HIS A 65 -3.75 17.50 17.00
CA HIS A 65 -3.44 17.67 15.58
C HIS A 65 -2.68 16.49 14.98
N LEU A 66 -1.76 15.89 15.75
CA LEU A 66 -1.13 14.63 15.34
C LEU A 66 -2.17 13.52 15.16
N ASN A 67 -3.18 13.46 16.03
CA ASN A 67 -4.28 12.50 15.92
C ASN A 67 -5.22 12.77 14.73
N ILE A 68 -5.29 14.01 14.23
CA ILE A 68 -6.00 14.35 12.99
C ILE A 68 -5.20 13.85 11.78
N LEU A 69 -3.89 14.03 11.77
CA LEU A 69 -3.03 13.71 10.62
C LEU A 69 -2.61 12.24 10.54
N TYR A 70 -2.53 11.55 11.69
CA TYR A 70 -2.04 10.18 11.81
C TYR A 70 -3.07 9.27 12.46
N ASP A 71 -3.04 7.99 12.12
CA ASP A 71 -3.80 6.97 12.82
C ASP A 71 -3.04 6.41 14.04
N GLU A 72 -3.70 5.53 14.80
CA GLU A 72 -3.15 4.87 15.99
C GLU A 72 -1.84 4.09 15.74
N LYS A 73 -1.53 3.78 14.47
CA LYS A 73 -0.30 3.09 14.06
C LYS A 73 0.74 4.06 13.51
N ASN A 74 0.57 5.36 13.77
CA ASN A 74 1.40 6.44 13.28
C ASN A 74 1.49 6.48 11.74
N ARG A 75 0.42 6.08 11.04
CA ARG A 75 0.35 6.17 9.57
C ARG A 75 -0.45 7.40 9.18
N ARG A 76 0.07 8.16 8.22
CA ARG A 76 -0.57 9.38 7.71
C ARG A 76 -1.95 9.06 7.09
N LYS A 77 -2.99 9.77 7.53
CA LYS A 77 -4.38 9.66 7.04
C LYS A 77 -4.53 10.40 5.71
N THR A 78 -4.20 9.72 4.61
CA THR A 78 -4.32 10.27 3.25
C THR A 78 -5.69 10.02 2.61
N HIS A 79 -5.99 10.64 1.46
CA HIS A 79 -7.20 10.28 0.69
C HIS A 79 -7.27 8.77 0.37
N MET A 80 -6.11 8.12 0.23
CA MET A 80 -6.04 6.67 0.05
C MET A 80 -6.35 5.90 1.34
N TRP A 81 -6.00 6.45 2.50
CA TRP A 81 -6.42 5.92 3.80
C TRP A 81 -7.94 6.02 3.96
N ASP A 82 -8.54 7.17 3.59
CA ASP A 82 -9.99 7.38 3.63
C ASP A 82 -10.70 6.37 2.72
N ALA A 83 -10.22 6.22 1.48
CA ALA A 83 -10.79 5.30 0.50
C ALA A 83 -10.80 3.83 0.97
N PHE A 84 -9.84 3.41 1.79
CA PHE A 84 -9.80 2.05 2.34
C PHE A 84 -10.70 1.84 3.57
N ARG A 85 -11.21 2.91 4.16
CA ARG A 85 -12.15 2.88 5.29
C ARG A 85 -13.58 3.21 4.88
N GLU A 86 -13.76 3.66 3.65
CA GLU A 86 -15.07 3.89 3.03
C GLU A 86 -15.81 2.56 2.81
N TRP A 87 -17.14 2.61 2.94
CA TRP A 87 -18.03 1.47 2.76
C TRP A 87 -18.85 1.63 1.49
N SER A 88 -19.23 0.50 0.88
CA SER A 88 -20.19 0.52 -0.21
C SER A 88 -21.53 1.06 0.31
N ARG A 89 -22.21 1.88 -0.50
CA ARG A 89 -23.52 2.44 -0.13
C ARG A 89 -24.64 1.41 -0.28
N ASP A 90 -24.45 0.45 -1.17
CA ASP A 90 -25.47 -0.52 -1.57
C ASP A 90 -25.24 -1.90 -0.93
N GLU A 91 -24.05 -2.14 -0.39
CA GLU A 91 -23.64 -3.43 0.18
C GLU A 91 -22.90 -3.21 1.50
N ASP A 92 -23.13 -4.05 2.51
CA ASP A 92 -22.40 -4.01 3.79
C ASP A 92 -20.98 -4.59 3.64
N ARG A 93 -20.14 -3.92 2.85
CA ARG A 93 -18.75 -4.28 2.59
C ARG A 93 -17.88 -3.06 2.34
N SER A 94 -16.57 -3.23 2.50
CA SER A 94 -15.59 -2.24 2.02
C SER A 94 -15.60 -2.08 0.50
N LEU A 95 -15.10 -0.93 0.03
CA LEU A 95 -14.96 -0.67 -1.40
C LEU A 95 -14.05 -1.69 -2.10
N ASN A 96 -14.46 -2.12 -3.29
CA ASN A 96 -13.63 -2.92 -4.18
C ASN A 96 -12.61 -2.07 -4.95
N ASP A 97 -11.69 -2.69 -5.69
CA ASP A 97 -10.60 -1.96 -6.36
C ASP A 97 -11.10 -0.91 -7.37
N LYS A 98 -12.26 -1.11 -8.00
CA LYS A 98 -12.84 -0.15 -8.95
C LYS A 98 -13.45 1.04 -8.21
N GLU A 99 -14.22 0.76 -7.18
CA GLU A 99 -14.85 1.79 -6.34
C GLU A 99 -13.82 2.65 -5.61
N VAL A 100 -12.72 2.05 -5.13
CA VAL A 100 -11.59 2.81 -4.56
C VAL A 100 -10.97 3.73 -5.60
N MET A 101 -10.79 3.27 -6.84
CA MET A 101 -10.29 4.12 -7.92
C MET A 101 -11.24 5.28 -8.21
N ASP A 102 -12.55 5.00 -8.31
CA ASP A 102 -13.57 6.02 -8.56
C ASP A 102 -13.63 7.05 -7.43
N TYR A 103 -13.50 6.61 -6.18
CA TYR A 103 -13.37 7.47 -5.01
C TYR A 103 -12.15 8.39 -5.15
N LEU A 104 -10.98 7.83 -5.43
CA LEU A 104 -9.74 8.59 -5.55
C LEU A 104 -9.76 9.60 -6.71
N LEU A 105 -10.37 9.23 -7.84
CA LEU A 105 -10.57 10.14 -8.97
C LEU A 105 -11.47 11.30 -8.59
N LYS A 106 -12.55 11.07 -7.82
CA LYS A 106 -13.41 12.15 -7.29
C LYS A 106 -12.67 13.09 -6.32
N GLN A 107 -11.70 12.57 -5.56
CA GLN A 107 -10.87 13.40 -4.69
C GLN A 107 -9.86 14.27 -5.48
N GLY A 108 -9.55 13.92 -6.73
CA GLY A 108 -8.65 14.70 -7.59
C GLY A 108 -7.16 14.63 -7.20
N CYS A 109 -6.79 13.81 -6.21
CA CYS A 109 -5.40 13.70 -5.77
C CYS A 109 -4.59 12.76 -6.69
N VAL A 110 -3.70 13.33 -7.50
CA VAL A 110 -2.81 12.58 -8.40
C VAL A 110 -1.89 11.61 -7.65
N HIS A 111 -1.44 11.99 -6.45
CA HIS A 111 -0.54 11.21 -5.62
C HIS A 111 -1.21 9.93 -5.11
N CYS A 112 -2.40 10.03 -4.54
CA CYS A 112 -3.15 8.88 -4.05
C CYS A 112 -3.61 7.97 -5.20
N THR A 113 -4.04 8.54 -6.32
CA THR A 113 -4.43 7.78 -7.52
C THR A 113 -3.25 6.95 -8.05
N ARG A 114 -2.05 7.56 -8.13
CA ARG A 114 -0.84 6.88 -8.58
C ARG A 114 -0.32 5.86 -7.57
N ALA A 115 -0.39 6.16 -6.26
CA ALA A 115 -0.09 5.19 -5.22
C ALA A 115 -1.01 3.95 -5.33
N PHE A 116 -2.30 4.16 -5.62
CA PHE A 116 -3.26 3.08 -5.77
C PHE A 116 -2.99 2.20 -6.99
N TYR A 117 -2.54 2.78 -8.10
CA TYR A 117 -2.04 2.01 -9.24
C TYR A 117 -0.94 1.02 -8.81
N PHE A 118 0.06 1.48 -8.06
CA PHE A 118 1.13 0.61 -7.56
C PHE A 118 0.66 -0.40 -6.52
N VAL A 119 -0.37 -0.08 -5.72
CA VAL A 119 -1.03 -1.06 -4.84
C VAL A 119 -1.62 -2.22 -5.66
N ARG A 120 -2.32 -1.93 -6.76
CA ARG A 120 -2.90 -2.96 -7.64
C ARG A 120 -1.81 -3.83 -8.28
N GLU A 121 -0.74 -3.21 -8.77
CA GLU A 121 0.42 -3.94 -9.30
C GLU A 121 1.08 -4.82 -8.24
N ARG A 122 1.18 -4.34 -6.99
CA ARG A 122 1.71 -5.12 -5.88
C ARG A 122 0.81 -6.30 -5.51
N LYS A 123 -0.52 -6.13 -5.54
CA LYS A 123 -1.49 -7.23 -5.35
C LYS A 123 -1.29 -8.30 -6.43
N LYS A 124 -1.11 -7.91 -7.70
CA LYS A 124 -0.80 -8.84 -8.80
C LYS A 124 0.52 -9.58 -8.55
N ALA A 125 1.60 -8.86 -8.26
CA ALA A 125 2.90 -9.46 -7.97
C ALA A 125 2.85 -10.45 -6.79
N ARG A 126 2.07 -10.16 -5.73
CA ARG A 126 1.86 -11.11 -4.61
C ARG A 126 1.14 -12.39 -5.03
N ARG A 127 0.16 -12.31 -5.96
CA ARG A 127 -0.48 -13.50 -6.53
C ARG A 127 0.52 -14.34 -7.32
N ASP A 128 1.34 -13.69 -8.13
CA ASP A 128 2.39 -14.35 -8.93
C ASP A 128 3.41 -15.03 -8.02
N LEU A 129 3.82 -14.38 -6.93
CA LEU A 129 4.68 -14.98 -5.90
C LEU A 129 4.06 -16.25 -5.31
N GLY A 130 2.76 -16.24 -5.05
CA GLY A 130 2.01 -17.41 -4.60
C GLY A 130 2.03 -18.56 -5.63
N ASN A 131 1.91 -18.24 -6.92
CA ASN A 131 2.05 -19.20 -8.01
C ASN A 131 3.45 -19.82 -8.05
N PHE A 132 4.51 -19.00 -8.00
CA PHE A 132 5.88 -19.49 -8.01
C PHE A 132 6.18 -20.39 -6.81
N ARG A 133 5.70 -20.05 -5.62
CA ARG A 133 5.84 -20.92 -4.42
C ARG A 133 5.17 -22.28 -4.62
N ARG A 134 4.02 -22.35 -5.29
CA ARG A 134 3.37 -23.63 -5.64
C ARG A 134 4.20 -24.42 -6.65
N SER A 135 4.69 -23.76 -7.70
CA SER A 135 5.52 -24.40 -8.72
C SER A 135 6.82 -24.95 -8.13
N LEU A 136 7.50 -24.20 -7.26
CA LEU A 136 8.70 -24.66 -6.56
C LEU A 136 8.43 -25.90 -5.70
N ARG A 137 7.30 -25.95 -4.98
CA ARG A 137 6.91 -27.16 -4.23
C ARG A 137 6.66 -28.36 -5.15
N ALA A 138 5.99 -28.17 -6.27
CA ALA A 138 5.75 -29.25 -7.24
C ALA A 138 7.05 -29.77 -7.87
N LEU A 139 7.97 -28.86 -8.22
CA LEU A 139 9.29 -29.20 -8.72
C LEU A 139 10.12 -29.93 -7.65
N GLY A 140 10.06 -29.48 -6.40
CA GLY A 140 10.72 -30.16 -5.27
C GLY A 140 10.23 -31.59 -5.07
N LYS A 141 8.90 -31.82 -5.11
CA LYS A 141 8.33 -33.18 -5.07
C LYS A 141 8.80 -34.04 -6.24
N SER A 142 8.89 -33.46 -7.43
CA SER A 142 9.37 -34.17 -8.63
C SER A 142 10.85 -34.53 -8.53
N ALA A 143 11.66 -33.65 -7.92
CA ALA A 143 13.08 -33.90 -7.68
C ALA A 143 13.29 -35.03 -6.67
N ILE A 144 12.54 -35.04 -5.56
CA ILE A 144 12.59 -36.13 -4.57
C ILE A 144 12.25 -37.46 -5.21
N LYS A 145 11.15 -37.54 -5.98
CA LYS A 145 10.76 -38.75 -6.70
C LYS A 145 11.80 -39.23 -7.70
N ALA A 146 12.55 -38.31 -8.32
CA ALA A 146 13.61 -38.67 -9.26
C ALA A 146 14.86 -39.26 -8.57
N LEU A 147 15.02 -39.02 -7.27
CA LEU A 147 16.10 -39.56 -6.44
C LEU A 147 15.75 -40.90 -5.79
N GLU A 148 14.47 -41.27 -5.74
CA GLU A 148 14.04 -42.57 -5.21
C GLU A 148 14.58 -43.70 -6.11
N PRO A 149 15.11 -44.79 -5.50
CA PRO A 149 15.57 -45.94 -6.27
C PRO A 149 14.39 -46.53 -7.05
N LYS A 150 14.60 -46.77 -8.34
CA LYS A 150 13.61 -47.49 -9.16
C LYS A 150 13.47 -48.91 -8.62
N PRO A 151 12.25 -49.45 -8.51
CA PRO A 151 12.04 -50.86 -8.18
C PRO A 151 12.67 -51.78 -9.22
#